data_AF-A0AAP5H7B9-F1
#
_entry.id   AF-A0AAP5H7B9-F1
#
_cell.length_a   1.000
_cell.length_b   1.000
_cell.length_c   1.000
_cell.angle_alpha   90.00
_cell.angle_beta   90.00
_cell.angle_gamma   90.00
#
_symmetry.space_group_name_H-M   'P 1'
#
loop_
_entity.id
_entity.type
_entity.pdbx_description
1 polymer ?
#
loop_
_entity_poly.entity_id
_entity_poly.type
_entity_poly.pdbx_seq_one_letter_code
_entity_poly.pdbx_strand_id
1 'polypeptide(L)' 'MALSLWSRFVSRLRFLMVATVGAYAAINLMLALLSPFTAGWPIFGVTALAVPPMVLAMVYGVIPIAFRFGTPR' A
#
# COMPACT_ATOMS: atom_id res chain seq x y z
N MET A 1 -23.36 22.34 6.34
CA MET A 1 -22.68 21.38 7.25
C MET A 1 -22.62 19.96 6.69
N ALA A 2 -23.71 19.38 6.15
CA ALA A 2 -23.70 18.00 5.62
C ALA A 2 -22.86 17.82 4.32
N LEU A 3 -22.86 18.80 3.42
CA LEU A 3 -22.08 18.75 2.17
C LEU A 3 -20.56 18.73 2.37
N SER A 4 -20.04 19.35 3.44
CA SER A 4 -18.60 19.36 3.74
C SER A 4 -18.12 18.06 4.40
N LEU A 5 -19.01 17.36 5.13
CA LEU A 5 -18.73 16.02 5.64
C LEU A 5 -18.66 15.00 4.49
N TRP A 6 -19.58 15.13 3.52
CA TRP A 6 -19.63 14.24 2.36
C TRP A 6 -18.39 14.38 1.46
N SER A 7 -17.96 15.60 1.15
CA SER A 7 -16.76 15.82 0.32
C SER A 7 -15.47 15.31 0.98
N ARG A 8 -15.37 15.45 2.31
CA ARG A 8 -14.26 14.90 3.11
C ARG A 8 -14.26 13.37 3.12
N PHE A 9 -15.43 12.75 3.24
CA PHE A 9 -15.57 11.30 3.20
C PHE A 9 -15.18 10.72 1.84
N VAL A 10 -15.63 11.34 0.74
CA VAL A 10 -15.26 10.92 -0.62
C VAL A 10 -13.75 11.08 -0.86
N SER A 11 -13.13 12.14 -0.36
CA SER A 11 -11.68 12.34 -0.48
C SER A 11 -10.89 11.29 0.30
N ARG A 12 -11.34 10.93 1.50
CA ARG A 12 -10.74 9.84 2.29
C ARG A 12 -10.91 8.49 1.62
N LEU A 13 -12.07 8.20 1.04
CA LEU A 13 -12.32 6.96 0.29
C LEU A 13 -11.39 6.83 -0.92
N ARG A 14 -11.17 7.91 -1.67
CA ARG A 14 -10.25 7.91 -2.82
C ARG A 14 -8.82 7.63 -2.39
N PHE A 15 -8.36 8.28 -1.32
CA PHE A 15 -7.07 7.98 -0.71
C PHE A 15 -6.98 6.50 -0.31
N LEU A 16 -7.99 5.99 0.40
CA LEU A 16 -8.01 4.62 0.88
C LEU A 16 -7.94 3.62 -0.29
N MET A 17 -8.74 3.83 -1.33
CA MET A 17 -8.75 2.97 -2.51
C MET A 17 -7.38 2.94 -3.19
N VAL A 18 -6.76 4.10 -3.42
CA VAL A 18 -5.44 4.18 -4.06
C VAL A 18 -4.37 3.52 -3.18
N ALA A 19 -4.40 3.78 -1.86
CA ALA A 19 -3.49 3.18 -0.91
C ALA A 19 -3.65 1.66 -0.83
N THR A 20 -4.88 1.12 -0.84
CA THR A 20 -5.15 -0.32 -0.81
C THR A 20 -4.69 -0.99 -2.11
N VAL A 21 -4.98 -0.40 -3.27
CA VAL A 21 -4.54 -0.95 -4.56
C VAL A 21 -3.02 -0.93 -4.67
N GLY A 22 -2.37 0.17 -4.30
CA GLY A 22 -0.91 0.24 -4.26
C GLY A 22 -0.31 -0.74 -3.25
N ALA A 23 -0.85 -0.75 -2.03
CA ALA A 23 -0.93 -1.85 -1.06
C ALA A 23 -0.63 -3.23 -1.63
N TYR A 24 -1.70 -3.71 -2.27
CA TYR A 24 -1.84 -5.04 -2.81
C TYR A 24 -0.87 -5.29 -3.98
N ALA A 25 -0.67 -4.30 -4.85
CA ALA A 25 0.27 -4.42 -5.95
C ALA A 25 1.71 -4.59 -5.45
N ALA A 26 2.15 -3.76 -4.50
CA ALA A 26 3.52 -3.81 -4.00
C ALA A 26 3.83 -5.13 -3.29
N ILE A 27 2.92 -5.64 -2.46
CA ILE A 27 3.15 -6.90 -1.76
C ILE A 27 3.17 -8.08 -2.72
N ASN A 28 2.23 -8.17 -3.67
CA ASN A 28 2.22 -9.26 -4.64
C ASN A 28 3.44 -9.23 -5.56
N LEU A 29 3.87 -8.05 -6.00
CA LEU A 29 5.06 -7.91 -6.83
C LEU A 29 6.31 -8.31 -6.04
N MET A 30 6.42 -7.91 -4.78
CA MET A 30 7.53 -8.33 -3.91
C MET A 30 7.53 -9.84 -3.69
N LEU A 31 6.39 -10.44 -3.38
CA LEU A 31 6.27 -11.89 -3.18
C LEU A 31 6.54 -12.67 -4.47
N ALA A 32 6.11 -12.17 -5.62
CA ALA A 32 6.40 -12.78 -6.92
C ALA A 32 7.90 -12.75 -7.23
N LEU A 33 8.57 -11.63 -6.95
CA LEU A 33 10.03 -11.50 -7.12
C LEU A 33 10.81 -12.38 -6.15
N LEU A 34 10.32 -12.54 -4.91
CA LEU A 34 10.99 -13.34 -3.88
C LEU A 34 10.66 -14.83 -3.95
N SER A 35 9.53 -15.20 -4.56
CA SER A 35 9.06 -16.59 -4.70
C SER A 35 10.15 -17.60 -5.13
N PRO A 36 10.98 -17.35 -6.15
CA PRO A 36 12.02 -18.31 -6.54
C PRO A 36 13.14 -18.45 -5.49
N PHE A 37 13.36 -17.43 -4.65
CA PHE A 37 14.43 -17.40 -3.65
C PHE A 37 13.99 -17.90 -2.27
N THR A 38 12.70 -17.76 -1.94
CA THR A 38 12.13 -18.11 -0.65
C THR A 38 11.38 -19.43 -0.66
N ALA A 39 11.64 -20.29 -1.66
CA ALA A 39 11.02 -21.60 -1.76
C ALA A 39 11.37 -22.47 -0.53
N GLY A 40 10.36 -22.95 0.18
CA GLY A 40 10.52 -23.76 1.40
C GLY A 40 10.82 -22.98 2.68
N TRP A 41 10.86 -21.64 2.63
CA TRP A 41 11.03 -20.82 3.83
C TRP A 41 9.75 -20.78 4.67
N PRO A 42 9.86 -20.70 6.00
CA PRO A 42 8.70 -20.39 6.84
C PRO A 42 8.19 -18.99 6.53
N ILE A 43 6.87 -18.77 6.69
CA ILE A 43 6.20 -17.49 6.38
C ILE A 43 6.91 -16.31 7.07
N PHE A 44 7.35 -16.48 8.32
CA PHE A 44 8.09 -15.46 9.06
C PHE A 44 9.40 -15.03 8.40
N GLY A 45 10.12 -15.97 7.76
CA GLY A 45 11.35 -15.65 7.02
C GLY A 45 11.05 -14.89 5.73
N VAL A 46 10.00 -15.31 5.02
CA VAL A 46 9.56 -14.64 3.79
C VAL A 46 9.11 -13.21 4.08
N THR A 47 8.29 -13.01 5.11
CA THR A 47 7.79 -11.68 5.48
C THR A 47 8.89 -10.81 6.06
N ALA A 48 9.81 -11.34 6.85
CA ALA A 48 10.96 -10.59 7.35
C ALA A 48 11.82 -10.00 6.21
N LEU A 49 11.94 -10.72 5.09
CA LEU A 49 12.67 -10.25 3.91
C LEU A 49 11.83 -9.32 3.02
N ALA A 50 10.54 -9.63 2.83
CA ALA A 50 9.65 -8.90 1.94
C ALA A 50 9.18 -7.55 2.50
N VAL A 51 8.97 -7.47 3.83
CA VAL A 51 8.37 -6.28 4.47
C VAL A 51 9.26 -5.04 4.38
N PRO A 52 10.58 -5.07 4.69
CA PRO A 52 11.41 -3.87 4.62
C PRO A 52 11.39 -3.17 3.25
N PRO A 53 11.60 -3.85 2.11
CA PRO A 53 11.52 -3.21 0.81
C PRO A 53 10.08 -2.85 0.42
N MET A 54 9.07 -3.60 0.86
CA MET A 54 7.66 -3.23 0.66
C MET A 54 7.31 -1.91 1.36
N VAL A 55 7.79 -1.70 2.59
CA VAL A 55 7.56 -0.43 3.33
C VAL A 55 8.23 0.73 2.62
N LEU A 56 9.44 0.54 2.09
CA LEU A 56 10.10 1.57 1.28
C LEU A 56 9.27 1.92 0.02
N ALA A 57 8.75 0.92 -0.68
CA ALA A 57 7.87 1.13 -1.84
C ALA A 57 6.57 1.86 -1.46
N MET A 58 6.02 1.59 -0.26
CA MET A 58 4.88 2.32 0.25
C MET A 58 5.20 3.79 0.52
N VAL A 59 6.24 4.04 1.32
CA VAL A 59 6.59 5.39 1.80
C VAL A 59 7.01 6.30 0.65
N TYR A 60 7.79 5.80 -0.29
CA TYR A 60 8.33 6.62 -1.38
C TYR A 60 7.52 6.55 -2.67
N GLY A 61 6.67 5.53 -2.85
CA GLY A 61 5.86 5.35 -4.06
C GLY A 61 4.36 5.53 -3.79
N VAL A 62 3.75 4.58 -3.08
CA VAL A 62 2.29 4.47 -3.00
C VAL A 62 1.65 5.59 -2.18
N ILE A 63 2.19 5.88 -1.00
CA ILE A 63 1.66 6.92 -0.09
C ILE A 63 1.69 8.32 -0.74
N PRO A 64 2.79 8.79 -1.35
CA PRO A 64 2.80 10.11 -1.99
C PRO A 64 1.85 10.15 -3.19
N ILE A 65 1.66 9.05 -3.92
CA ILE A 65 0.65 8.96 -4.98
C ILE A 65 -0.75 9.06 -4.38
N ALA A 66 -1.06 8.28 -3.33
CA ALA A 66 -2.37 8.29 -2.68
C ALA A 66 -2.75 9.69 -2.14
N PHE A 67 -1.80 10.42 -1.56
CA PHE A 67 -2.01 11.79 -1.10
C PHE A 67 -2.38 12.78 -2.22
N ARG A 68 -2.04 12.50 -3.48
CA ARG A 68 -2.48 13.31 -4.64
C ARG A 68 -3.96 13.11 -4.96
N PHE A 69 -4.55 11.97 -4.60
CA PHE A 69 -5.94 11.62 -4.94
C PHE A 69 -6.95 11.94 -3.85
N GLY A 70 -6.48 12.19 -2.63
CA GLY A 70 -7.29 12.60 -1.50
C GLY A 70 -6.40 12.90 -0.31
N THR A 71 -6.47 14.11 0.20
CA THR A 71 -5.73 14.49 1.40
C THR A 71 -6.67 14.42 2.60
N PRO A 72 -6.40 13.60 3.62
CA PRO A 72 -7.10 13.71 4.90
C PRO A 72 -6.57 14.97 5.61
N ARG A 73 -7.03 16.15 5.18
CA ARG A 73 -6.85 17.41 5.90
C ARG A 73 -8.14 17.74 6.63
#